data_AF-A0A3D1DQ43-F1
#
_entry.id   AF-A0A3D1DQ43-F1
#
_cell.length_a   1.000
_cell.length_b   1.000
_cell.length_c   1.000
_cell.angle_alpha   90.00
_cell.angle_beta   90.00
_cell.angle_gamma   90.00
#
_symmetry.space_group_name_H-M   'P 1'
#
loop_
_entity.id
_entity.type
_entity.pdbx_description
1 polymer ?
#
loop_
_entity_poly.entity_id
_entity_poly.type
_entity_poly.pdbx_seq_one_letter_code
_entity_poly.pdbx_strand_id
1 'polypeptide(L)' 'MRQPLMIVALLLTVSAVPLSAAERPNIVMIMADDLGFADIGCYGSEIATPR' A
#
# COMPACT_ATOMS: atom_id res chain seq x y z
N MET A 1 -37.67 7.46 15.93
CA MET A 1 -36.92 7.85 14.70
C MET A 1 -35.58 8.55 14.95
N ARG A 2 -35.32 9.12 16.14
CA ARG A 2 -34.06 9.87 16.42
C ARG A 2 -32.86 8.98 16.81
N GLN A 3 -33.10 7.84 17.45
CA GLN A 3 -32.05 6.90 17.87
C GLN A 3 -31.24 6.27 16.72
N PRO A 4 -31.85 5.79 15.60
CA PRO A 4 -31.05 5.27 14.49
C PRO A 4 -30.20 6.37 13.83
N LEU A 5 -30.69 7.61 13.80
CA LEU A 5 -29.96 8.74 13.26
C LEU A 5 -28.72 9.08 14.11
N MET A 6 -28.83 9.02 15.44
CA MET A 6 -27.68 9.21 16.34
C MET A 6 -26.63 8.12 16.19
N ILE A 7 -27.05 6.86 16.03
CA ILE A 7 -26.13 5.73 15.85
C ILE A 7 -25.36 5.86 14.53
N VAL A 8 -26.05 6.24 13.45
CA VAL A 8 -25.42 6.48 12.15
C VAL A 8 -24.45 7.65 12.22
N ALA A 9 -24.83 8.76 12.87
CA ALA A 9 -23.94 9.90 13.06
C ALA A 9 -22.67 9.52 13.86
N LEU A 10 -22.80 8.67 14.88
CA LEU A 10 -21.67 8.18 15.67
C LEU A 10 -20.76 7.22 14.88
N LEU A 11 -21.34 6.36 14.03
CA LEU A 11 -20.57 5.46 13.17
C LEU A 11 -19.77 6.23 12.10
N LEU A 12 -20.36 7.28 11.51
CA LEU A 12 -19.68 8.13 10.54
C LEU A 12 -18.50 8.90 11.15
N THR A 13 -18.62 9.37 12.40
CA THR A 13 -17.52 10.11 13.06
C THR A 13 -16.36 9.21 13.47
N VAL A 14 -16.64 7.97 13.88
CA VAL A 14 -15.59 6.98 14.21
C VAL A 14 -14.80 6.54 12.97
N SER A 15 -15.44 6.49 11.79
CA SER A 15 -14.76 6.13 10.54
C SER A 15 -13.85 7.25 9.99
N ALA A 16 -13.93 8.47 10.51
CA ALA A 16 -13.19 9.62 10.01
C ALA A 16 -11.84 9.85 10.73
N VAL A 17 -11.40 8.94 11.59
CA VAL A 17 -10.10 9.05 12.27
C VAL A 17 -8.98 8.90 11.23
N PRO A 18 -8.09 9.89 11.07
CA PRO A 18 -6.99 9.79 10.11
C PRO A 18 -6.00 8.72 10.57
N LEU A 19 -5.75 7.73 9.73
CA LEU A 19 -4.70 6.75 9.98
C LEU A 19 -3.35 7.42 9.71
N SER A 20 -2.50 7.51 10.73
CA SER A 20 -1.11 7.93 10.55
C SER A 20 -0.29 6.77 9.99
N ALA A 21 0.61 7.07 9.06
CA ALA A 21 1.67 6.13 8.70
C ALA A 21 2.56 5.84 9.93
N ALA A 22 3.20 4.67 9.94
CA ALA A 22 4.21 4.37 10.95
C ALA A 22 5.38 5.37 10.82
N GLU A 23 5.88 5.86 11.95
CA GLU A 23 7.00 6.83 12.00
C GLU A 23 8.29 6.24 11.41
N ARG A 24 8.45 4.93 11.49
CA ARG A 24 9.59 4.20 10.93
C ARG A 24 9.10 3.28 9.81
N PRO A 25 9.73 3.32 8.61
CA PRO A 25 9.38 2.41 7.53
C PRO A 25 9.81 0.98 7.87
N ASN A 26 9.09 0.00 7.32
CA ASN A 26 9.55 -1.38 7.28
C ASN A 26 10.60 -1.51 6.17
N ILE A 27 11.69 -2.25 6.41
CA ILE A 27 12.72 -2.50 5.41
C ILE A 27 12.60 -3.95 4.96
N VAL A 28 12.39 -4.14 3.66
CA VAL A 28 12.45 -5.45 3.00
C VAL A 28 13.56 -5.37 1.97
N MET A 29 14.66 -6.10 2.20
CA MET A 29 15.76 -6.20 1.25
C MET A 29 15.51 -7.40 0.33
N ILE A 30 15.48 -7.16 -0.98
CA ILE A 30 15.35 -8.20 -2.00
C ILE A 30 16.66 -8.20 -2.79
N MET A 31 17.33 -9.35 -2.80
CA MET A 31 18.55 -9.57 -3.56
C MET A 31 18.28 -10.71 -4.55
N ALA A 32 18.62 -10.46 -5.82
CA ALA A 32 18.66 -11.48 -6.85
C ALA A 32 20.11 -11.70 -7.24
N ASP A 33 20.55 -12.95 -7.23
CA ASP A 33 21.89 -13.33 -7.65
C ASP A 33 21.97 -13.35 -9.17
N ASP A 34 23.10 -12.94 -9.73
CA ASP A 34 23.40 -12.90 -11.17
C ASP A 34 22.35 -12.20 -12.08
N LEU A 35 21.51 -11.32 -11.53
CA LEU A 35 20.52 -10.58 -12.32
C LEU A 35 21.20 -9.40 -13.06
N GLY A 36 21.22 -9.50 -14.39
CA GLY A 36 21.77 -8.45 -15.25
C GLY A 36 20.82 -7.26 -15.42
N PHE A 37 21.40 -6.09 -15.68
CA PHE A 37 20.62 -4.88 -15.99
C PHE A 37 19.70 -5.08 -17.20
N ALA A 38 20.15 -5.81 -18.22
CA ALA A 38 19.39 -6.07 -19.45
C ALA A 38 18.27 -7.11 -19.29
N ASP A 39 18.13 -7.72 -18.11
CA ASP A 39 17.12 -8.77 -17.86
C ASP A 39 15.80 -8.21 -17.32
N ILE A 40 15.76 -6.94 -16.90
CA ILE A 40 14.56 -6.33 -16.31
C ILE A 40 13.82 -5.52 -17.37
N GLY A 41 12.53 -5.81 -17.55
CA GLY A 41 11.69 -5.18 -18.56
C GLY A 41 11.58 -3.66 -18.44
N CYS A 42 11.69 -3.08 -17.23
CA CYS A 42 11.72 -1.63 -17.05
C CYS A 42 12.99 -0.96 -17.62
N TYR A 43 14.02 -1.74 -17.91
CA TYR A 43 15.26 -1.32 -18.58
C TYR A 43 15.31 -1.68 -20.07
N GLY A 44 14.20 -2.16 -20.65
CA GLY A 44 14.10 -2.47 -22.09
C GLY A 44 14.36 -3.93 -22.45
N SER A 45 14.38 -4.84 -21.46
CA SER A 45 14.42 -6.28 -21.71
C SER A 45 13.15 -6.78 -22.41
N GLU A 46 13.28 -7.84 -23.21
CA GLU A 46 12.15 -8.62 -23.72
C GLU A 46 11.58 -9.59 -22.66
N ILE A 47 12.31 -9.82 -21.56
CA ILE A 47 11.84 -10.64 -20.44
C ILE A 47 10.73 -9.88 -19.70
N ALA A 48 9.58 -10.53 -19.56
CA ALA A 48 8.42 -9.96 -18.87
C ALA A 48 8.64 -9.92 -17.34
N THR A 49 9.06 -8.77 -16.82
CA THR A 49 9.09 -8.46 -15.38
C THR A 49 7.99 -7.44 -15.03
N PRO A 50 6.74 -7.88 -14.79
CA PRO A 50 5.60 -6.98 -14.58
C PRO A 50 5.69 -6.22 -13.25
N ARG A 51 4.85 -5.19 -13.14
CA ARG A 51 4.63 -4.42 -11.90
C ARG A 51 3.54 -5.05 -11.04
#